data_AF-D8JA01-F1
#
_entry.id   AF-D8JA01-F1
#
_cell.length_a   1.000
_cell.length_b   1.000
_cell.length_c   1.000
_cell.angle_alpha   90.00
_cell.angle_beta   90.00
_cell.angle_gamma   90.00
#
_symmetry.space_group_name_H-M   'P 1'
#
loop_
_entity.id
_entity.type
_entity.pdbx_description
1 polymer ?
#
loop_
_entity_poly.entity_id
_entity_poly.type
_entity_poly.pdbx_seq_one_letter_code
_entity_poly.pdbx_strand_id
1 'polypeptide(L)'
;MSDTSSDGADRIENRRWIARKLRACRFVSWDRFTVGEWNGEQSVSVYGWIERGDMHEDFAMVIFWPESETLYNLTSSARYSKEFTEVLHGESDEHNECRRVEDTFNVENAIMTDGGADVQEADD
;
A
#
# COMPACT_ATOMS: atom_id res chain seq x y z
N MET A 1 -38.88 -10.01 -4.54
CA MET A 1 -37.52 -10.57 -4.67
C MET A 1 -36.94 -9.91 -5.90
N SER A 2 -36.28 -8.78 -5.68
CA SER A 2 -35.65 -8.02 -6.76
C SER A 2 -34.32 -8.70 -7.03
N ASP A 3 -34.20 -9.21 -8.24
CA ASP A 3 -32.98 -9.75 -8.81
C ASP A 3 -31.99 -8.59 -8.98
N THR A 4 -31.18 -8.34 -7.95
CA THR A 4 -30.07 -7.40 -8.04
C THR A 4 -28.97 -8.11 -8.79
N SER A 5 -29.08 -8.06 -10.12
CA SER A 5 -28.04 -8.42 -11.07
C SER A 5 -26.68 -7.97 -10.53
N SER A 6 -25.79 -8.94 -10.34
CA SER A 6 -24.40 -8.74 -9.89
C SER A 6 -23.51 -8.23 -11.03
N ASP A 7 -23.97 -7.23 -11.78
CA ASP A 7 -23.15 -6.52 -12.77
C ASP A 7 -22.43 -5.31 -12.17
N GLY A 8 -22.61 -5.06 -10.87
CA GLY A 8 -21.95 -4.00 -10.09
C GLY A 8 -20.45 -4.21 -9.81
N ALA A 9 -19.76 -5.06 -10.58
CA ALA A 9 -18.28 -5.01 -10.70
C ALA A 9 -17.89 -3.82 -11.58
N ASP A 10 -18.50 -2.67 -11.24
CA ASP A 10 -18.78 -1.52 -12.09
C ASP A 10 -17.49 -0.82 -12.48
N ARG A 11 -17.46 -0.45 -13.76
CA ARG A 11 -16.40 0.26 -14.48
C ARG A 11 -15.47 1.08 -13.56
N ILE A 12 -14.24 0.60 -13.41
CA ILE A 12 -13.18 1.38 -12.76
C ILE A 12 -12.81 2.57 -13.66
N GLU A 13 -12.85 3.76 -13.09
CA GLU A 13 -12.41 5.02 -13.68
C GLU A 13 -10.89 5.01 -13.85
N ASN A 14 -10.38 5.65 -14.91
CA ASN A 14 -8.95 5.84 -15.16
C ASN A 14 -8.02 4.61 -14.95
N ARG A 15 -8.47 3.41 -15.30
CA ARG A 15 -7.72 2.14 -15.12
C ARG A 15 -6.27 2.15 -15.64
N ARG A 16 -6.02 2.90 -16.72
CA ARG A 16 -4.68 2.98 -17.31
C ARG A 16 -3.71 3.75 -16.43
N TRP A 17 -4.17 4.82 -15.79
CA TRP A 17 -3.38 5.59 -14.84
C TRP A 17 -3.04 4.74 -13.61
N ILE A 18 -4.04 4.05 -13.02
CA ILE A 18 -3.85 3.10 -11.91
C ILE A 18 -2.81 2.03 -12.29
N ALA A 19 -3.01 1.36 -13.43
CA ALA A 19 -2.10 0.29 -13.89
C ALA A 19 -0.68 0.79 -14.14
N ARG A 20 -0.50 2.05 -14.57
CA ARG A 20 0.83 2.66 -14.74
C ARG A 20 1.51 2.88 -13.40
N LYS A 21 0.79 3.39 -12.39
CA LYS A 21 1.31 3.59 -11.04
C LYS A 21 1.71 2.26 -10.40
N LEU A 22 0.83 1.24 -10.44
CA LEU A 22 1.11 -0.09 -9.89
C LEU A 22 2.33 -0.77 -10.55
N ARG A 23 2.50 -0.65 -11.88
CA ARG A 23 3.67 -1.21 -12.58
C ARG A 23 4.98 -0.49 -12.30
N ALA A 24 4.92 0.75 -11.83
CA ALA A 24 6.11 1.49 -11.46
C ALA A 24 6.71 0.92 -10.15
N CYS A 25 5.87 0.45 -9.23
CA CYS A 25 6.28 -0.23 -7.99
C CYS A 25 6.70 -1.69 -8.25
N ARG A 26 7.83 -1.89 -8.93
CA ARG A 26 8.29 -3.23 -9.37
C ARG A 26 8.66 -4.18 -8.23
N PHE A 27 8.89 -3.64 -7.03
CA PHE A 27 9.20 -4.39 -5.81
C PHE A 27 7.95 -4.82 -5.04
N VAL A 28 6.74 -4.51 -5.54
CA VAL A 28 5.47 -4.93 -4.93
C VAL A 28 4.78 -6.00 -5.79
N SER A 29 4.43 -7.11 -5.15
CA SER A 29 3.55 -8.13 -5.70
C SER A 29 2.09 -7.80 -5.35
N TRP A 30 1.37 -7.18 -6.28
CA TRP A 30 -0.05 -6.81 -6.12
C TRP A 30 -0.96 -8.04 -6.23
N ASP A 31 -1.91 -8.22 -5.28
CA ASP A 31 -2.81 -9.38 -5.24
C ASP A 31 -4.27 -8.98 -5.54
N ARG A 32 -4.87 -8.16 -4.67
CA ARG A 32 -6.31 -7.88 -4.67
C ARG A 32 -6.60 -6.39 -4.63
N PHE A 33 -7.84 -6.07 -4.97
CA PHE A 33 -8.37 -4.72 -4.85
C PHE A 33 -9.83 -4.73 -4.40
N THR A 34 -10.27 -3.61 -3.85
CA THR A 34 -11.69 -3.31 -3.59
C THR A 34 -12.03 -1.98 -4.26
N VAL A 35 -13.31 -1.80 -4.57
CA VAL A 35 -13.86 -0.54 -5.06
C VAL A 35 -14.85 -0.05 -4.02
N GLY A 36 -14.78 1.24 -3.70
CA GLY A 36 -15.71 1.91 -2.80
C GLY A 36 -15.97 3.33 -3.27
N GLU A 37 -16.67 4.10 -2.45
CA GLU A 37 -16.92 5.51 -2.67
C GLU A 37 -16.52 6.28 -1.41
N TRP A 38 -15.82 7.40 -1.58
CA TRP A 38 -15.45 8.30 -0.48
C TRP A 38 -15.74 9.73 -0.92
N ASN A 39 -16.54 10.47 -0.14
CA ASN A 39 -16.94 11.86 -0.44
C ASN A 39 -17.57 12.05 -1.83
N GLY A 40 -18.25 11.03 -2.37
CA GLY A 40 -18.88 11.07 -3.69
C GLY A 40 -17.94 10.79 -4.87
N GLU A 41 -16.69 10.40 -4.62
CA GLU A 41 -15.72 9.99 -5.64
C GLU A 41 -15.43 8.48 -5.53
N GLN A 42 -15.24 7.81 -6.67
CA GLN A 42 -14.81 6.41 -6.69
C GLN A 42 -13.43 6.27 -6.01
N SER A 43 -13.30 5.28 -5.12
CA SER A 43 -12.02 4.88 -4.53
C SER A 43 -11.68 3.45 -4.94
N VAL A 44 -10.42 3.21 -5.30
CA VAL A 44 -9.89 1.88 -5.63
C VAL A 44 -8.74 1.58 -4.68
N SER A 45 -8.97 0.69 -3.72
CA SER A 45 -7.93 0.26 -2.79
C SER A 45 -7.27 -1.00 -3.32
N VAL A 46 -5.96 -0.96 -3.57
CA VAL A 46 -5.16 -2.08 -4.07
C VAL A 46 -4.15 -2.45 -3.00
N TYR A 47 -4.01 -3.74 -2.73
CA TYR A 47 -3.08 -4.24 -1.71
C TYR A 47 -2.26 -5.42 -2.22
N GLY A 48 -1.05 -5.51 -1.68
CA GLY A 48 -0.02 -6.46 -2.09
C GLY A 48 1.07 -6.58 -1.06
N TRP A 49 2.15 -7.24 -1.46
CA TRP A 49 3.23 -7.67 -0.58
C TRP A 49 4.59 -7.31 -1.15
N ILE A 50 5.51 -6.92 -0.29
CA ILE A 50 6.93 -6.70 -0.60
C ILE A 50 7.69 -7.85 0.07
N GLU A 51 8.41 -8.62 -0.74
CA GLU A 51 9.20 -9.74 -0.26
C GLU A 51 10.33 -9.24 0.65
N ARG A 52 10.44 -9.85 1.82
CA ARG A 52 11.59 -9.66 2.71
C ARG A 52 12.50 -10.86 2.56
N GLY A 53 13.79 -10.69 2.84
CA GLY A 53 14.75 -11.81 2.83
C GLY A 53 14.52 -12.85 3.95
N ASP A 54 13.52 -12.65 4.81
CA ASP A 54 13.08 -13.60 5.83
C ASP A 54 11.77 -14.29 5.43
N MET A 55 11.15 -15.07 6.32
CA MET A 55 9.86 -15.73 6.04
C MET A 55 8.65 -14.78 6.13
N HIS A 56 8.86 -13.47 6.28
CA HIS A 56 7.79 -12.49 6.36
C HIS A 56 7.68 -11.70 5.06
N GLU A 57 6.55 -11.02 4.88
CA GLU A 57 6.34 -10.07 3.80
C GLU A 57 5.89 -8.75 4.42
N ASP A 58 6.33 -7.64 3.84
CA ASP A 58 5.81 -6.34 4.22
C ASP A 58 4.54 -6.04 3.42
N PHE A 59 3.52 -5.56 4.11
CA PHE A 59 2.27 -5.16 3.49
C PHE A 59 2.44 -3.84 2.72
N ALA A 60 1.79 -3.72 1.56
CA ALA A 60 1.69 -2.49 0.80
C ALA A 60 0.24 -2.23 0.37
N MET A 61 -0.18 -0.97 0.45
CA MET A 61 -1.51 -0.55 0.01
C MET A 61 -1.45 0.80 -0.69
N VAL A 62 -2.26 0.95 -1.74
CA VAL A 62 -2.53 2.22 -2.40
C VAL A 62 -4.04 2.40 -2.53
N ILE A 63 -4.54 3.55 -2.12
CA ILE A 63 -5.92 3.98 -2.37
C ILE A 63 -5.85 5.02 -3.49
N PHE A 64 -6.53 4.75 -4.60
CA PHE A 64 -6.63 5.65 -5.74
C PHE A 64 -7.99 6.33 -5.75
N TRP A 65 -8.01 7.62 -6.04
CA TRP A 65 -9.18 8.41 -6.40
C TRP A 65 -9.05 8.77 -7.89
N PRO A 66 -9.59 7.94 -8.80
CA PRO A 66 -9.19 7.96 -10.20
C PRO A 66 -9.70 9.16 -11.00
N GLU A 67 -10.75 9.82 -10.52
CA GLU A 67 -11.35 11.01 -11.14
C GLU A 67 -10.46 12.24 -10.93
N SER A 68 -9.92 12.41 -9.71
CA SER A 68 -8.98 13.48 -9.35
C SER A 68 -7.51 13.17 -9.65
N GLU A 69 -7.18 11.93 -10.01
CA GLU A 69 -5.80 11.41 -10.11
C GLU A 69 -4.98 11.61 -8.82
N THR A 70 -5.65 11.56 -7.66
CA THR A 70 -4.99 11.59 -6.36
C THR A 70 -4.88 10.18 -5.77
N LEU A 71 -3.88 9.97 -4.91
CA LEU A 71 -3.69 8.68 -4.26
C LEU A 71 -3.14 8.87 -2.85
N TYR A 72 -3.37 7.85 -2.03
CA TYR A 72 -2.73 7.66 -0.74
C TYR A 72 -2.03 6.31 -0.73
N ASN A 73 -0.88 6.21 -0.08
CA ASN A 73 -0.15 4.96 0.03
C ASN A 73 0.30 4.72 1.47
N LEU A 74 0.44 3.44 1.82
CA LEU A 74 1.14 3.01 3.02
C LEU A 74 1.86 1.69 2.78
N THR A 75 2.90 1.45 3.56
CA THR A 75 3.56 0.14 3.63
C THR A 75 4.02 -0.12 5.05
N SER A 76 4.16 -1.39 5.43
CA SER A 76 4.85 -1.78 6.67
C SER A 76 6.38 -1.87 6.50
N SER A 77 6.90 -1.69 5.29
CA SER A 77 8.33 -1.80 5.01
C SER A 77 9.07 -0.52 5.33
N ALA A 78 9.88 -0.51 6.39
CA ALA A 78 10.77 0.61 6.69
C ALA A 78 11.79 0.86 5.56
N ARG A 79 12.26 -0.22 4.91
CA ARG A 79 13.25 -0.15 3.82
C ARG A 79 12.68 0.47 2.55
N TYR A 80 11.48 0.02 2.14
CA TYR A 80 10.91 0.42 0.85
C TYR A 80 9.97 1.61 0.94
N SER A 81 9.66 2.13 2.13
CA SER A 81 8.64 3.15 2.29
C SER A 81 8.93 4.46 1.54
N LYS A 82 10.19 4.91 1.55
CA LYS A 82 10.64 6.09 0.82
C LYS A 82 10.54 5.89 -0.69
N GLU A 83 11.12 4.81 -1.22
CA GLU A 83 11.06 4.46 -2.64
C GLU A 83 9.59 4.30 -3.11
N PHE A 84 8.75 3.71 -2.27
CA PHE A 84 7.33 3.51 -2.56
C PHE A 84 6.56 4.83 -2.69
N THR A 85 6.79 5.78 -1.78
CA THR A 85 6.22 7.13 -1.88
C THR A 85 6.78 7.87 -3.12
N GLU A 86 8.09 7.84 -3.35
CA GLU A 86 8.73 8.52 -4.48
C GLU A 86 8.21 8.00 -5.82
N VAL A 87 8.10 6.69 -6.00
CA VAL A 87 7.60 6.08 -7.24
C VAL A 87 6.13 6.45 -7.50
N LEU A 88 5.31 6.56 -6.45
CA LEU A 88 3.88 6.85 -6.58
C LEU A 88 3.58 8.33 -6.75
N HIS A 89 4.28 9.23 -6.06
CA HIS A 89 4.01 10.68 -6.07
C HIS A 89 4.97 11.47 -6.97
N GLY A 90 6.17 10.95 -7.21
CA GLY A 90 7.25 11.68 -7.91
C GLY A 90 8.01 12.66 -7.01
N GLU A 91 7.71 12.68 -5.70
CA GLU A 91 8.32 13.55 -4.70
C GLU A 91 8.68 12.73 -3.45
N SER A 92 9.79 13.10 -2.78
CA SER A 92 10.38 12.35 -1.66
C SER A 92 10.06 12.91 -0.27
N ASP A 93 9.46 14.10 -0.19
CA ASP A 93 9.65 14.95 0.99
C ASP A 93 8.58 14.76 2.08
N GLU A 94 7.50 14.04 1.81
CA GLU A 94 6.45 13.72 2.79
C GLU A 94 6.37 12.20 3.05
N HIS A 95 7.36 11.66 3.77
CA HIS A 95 7.33 10.28 4.25
C HIS A 95 7.06 10.22 5.76
N ASN A 96 6.00 9.52 6.16
CA ASN A 96 5.73 9.21 7.56
C ASN A 96 6.46 7.93 7.97
N GLU A 97 7.40 8.03 8.90
CA GLU A 97 8.13 6.88 9.43
C GLU A 97 7.18 5.84 10.04
N CYS A 98 7.34 4.59 9.61
CA CYS A 98 6.65 3.44 10.18
C CYS A 98 7.15 3.22 11.61
N ARG A 99 6.23 3.01 12.56
CA ARG A 99 6.54 2.68 13.96
C ARG A 99 6.03 1.30 14.30
N ARG A 100 6.77 0.59 15.15
CA ARG A 100 6.36 -0.75 15.59
C ARG A 100 5.23 -0.65 16.60
N VAL A 101 4.31 -1.61 16.54
CA VAL A 101 3.12 -1.61 17.41
C VAL A 101 3.52 -1.88 18.86
N GLU A 102 4.43 -2.84 19.09
CA GLU A 102 4.90 -3.24 20.42
C GLU A 102 5.69 -2.16 21.15
N ASP A 103 6.30 -1.22 20.42
CA ASP A 103 7.07 -0.11 21.01
C ASP A 103 6.16 0.95 21.65
N THR A 104 4.88 0.99 21.26
CA THR A 104 3.93 2.02 21.68
C THR A 104 2.72 1.45 22.41
N PHE A 105 2.21 0.31 21.95
CA PHE A 105 0.97 -0.29 22.42
C PHE A 105 1.24 -1.66 23.04
N ASN A 106 0.76 -1.86 24.27
CA ASN A 106 0.86 -3.16 24.96
C ASN A 106 -0.34 -4.05 24.59
N VAL A 107 -0.24 -4.77 23.47
CA VAL A 107 -1.28 -5.67 22.96
C VAL A 107 -0.74 -7.08 22.73
N GLU A 108 -1.53 -8.09 23.07
CA GLU A 108 -1.10 -9.51 23.06
C GLU A 108 -0.75 -10.03 21.66
N ASN A 109 -1.34 -9.45 20.62
CA ASN A 109 -1.20 -9.87 19.23
C ASN A 109 -0.21 -9.01 18.42
N ALA A 110 0.73 -8.34 19.09
CA ALA A 110 1.85 -7.67 18.41
C ALA A 110 2.91 -8.68 17.96
N ILE A 111 3.54 -8.42 16.81
CA ILE A 111 4.69 -9.20 16.35
C ILE A 111 5.90 -8.75 17.14
N MET A 112 6.28 -9.53 18.16
CA MET A 112 7.49 -9.29 18.92
C MET A 112 8.70 -9.62 18.05
N THR A 113 9.59 -8.65 17.88
CA THR A 113 10.93 -8.92 17.38
C THR A 113 11.90 -8.93 18.54
N ASP A 114 12.86 -9.85 18.52
CA ASP A 114 13.93 -9.94 19.51
C ASP A 114 14.92 -8.78 19.31
N GLY A 115 14.45 -7.53 19.43
CA GLY A 115 15.23 -6.29 19.41
C GLY A 115 16.44 -6.31 18.48
N GLY A 116 16.23 -6.27 17.16
CA GLY A 116 17.37 -6.16 16.24
C GLY A 116 17.01 -6.29 14.77
N ALA A 117 17.43 -5.26 14.03
CA ALA A 117 17.54 -5.14 12.58
C ALA A 117 16.36 -4.46 11.85
N ASP A 118 16.18 -3.15 12.09
CA ASP A 118 16.35 -2.29 10.93
C ASP A 118 17.78 -2.52 10.44
N VAL A 119 17.92 -3.24 9.33
CA VAL A 119 19.21 -3.46 8.68
C VAL A 119 19.74 -2.06 8.34
N GLN A 120 20.71 -1.57 9.10
CA GLN A 120 21.53 -0.44 8.68
C GLN A 120 22.14 -0.82 7.33
N GLU A 121 21.98 0.09 6.36
CA GLU A 121 22.62 0.00 5.06
C GLU A 121 24.10 -0.31 5.24
N ALA A 122 24.61 -1.27 4.48
CA ALA A 122 26.04 -1.38 4.27
C ALA A 122 26.45 -0.18 3.41
N ASP A 123 27.18 0.75 4.01
CA ASP A 123 27.91 1.79 3.29
C ASP A 123 28.91 1.11 2.34
N ASP A 124 28.77 1.33 1.03
CA ASP A 124 29.78 1.08 -0.01
C ASP A 124 30.52 2.38 -0.38
#